data_AF-A0A5D0QL25-F1
#
_entry.id   AF-A0A5D0QL25-F1
#
_cell.length_a   1.000
_cell.length_b   1.000
_cell.length_c   1.000
_cell.angle_alpha   90.00
_cell.angle_beta   90.00
_cell.angle_gamma   90.00
#
_symmetry.space_group_name_H-M   'P 1'
#
loop_
_entity.id
_entity.type
_entity.pdbx_description
1 polymer ?
#
loop_
_entity_poly.entity_id
_entity_poly.type
_entity_poly.pdbx_seq_one_letter_code
_entity_poly.pdbx_strand_id
1 'polypeptide(L)'
;MSEPITPEKVAHLKDLLTSVGGLPWFLSDCEGDMRIWRESALTHVTRGEDGDIEGYRTPGSYQRNDLIADWDLDTWDEGEDEDDDERRHMAELIVEAVNALPALLALAEAAQAEQERQP
;
A
#
# COMPACT_ATOMS: atom_id res chain seq x y z
N MET A 1 22.83 -13.89 6.46
CA MET A 1 23.57 -12.87 5.68
C MET A 1 22.59 -12.33 4.66
N SER A 2 22.20 -11.05 4.74
CA SER A 2 21.34 -10.45 3.70
C SER A 2 22.11 -10.40 2.40
N GLU A 3 21.47 -10.83 1.32
CA GLU A 3 22.03 -10.67 -0.01
C GLU A 3 22.25 -9.17 -0.32
N PRO A 4 23.34 -8.82 -1.04
CA PRO A 4 23.57 -7.45 -1.43
C PRO A 4 22.45 -6.93 -2.35
N ILE A 5 22.06 -5.66 -2.18
CA ILE A 5 21.13 -4.96 -3.07
C ILE A 5 21.89 -4.57 -4.34
N THR A 6 21.73 -5.38 -5.38
CA THR A 6 22.35 -5.16 -6.70
C THR A 6 21.51 -4.19 -7.56
N PRO A 7 22.11 -3.46 -8.52
CA PRO A 7 21.37 -2.59 -9.45
C PRO A 7 20.23 -3.30 -10.19
N GLU A 8 20.42 -4.57 -10.58
CA GLU A 8 19.42 -5.39 -11.25
C GLU A 8 18.17 -5.62 -10.37
N LYS A 9 18.36 -5.84 -9.06
CA LYS A 9 17.26 -5.98 -8.09
C LYS A 9 16.49 -4.66 -7.93
N VAL A 10 17.19 -3.52 -7.89
CA VAL A 10 16.56 -2.20 -7.81
C VAL A 10 15.73 -1.93 -9.08
N ALA A 11 16.28 -2.21 -10.26
CA ALA A 11 15.57 -2.08 -11.53
C ALA A 11 14.32 -2.97 -11.55
N HIS A 12 14.45 -4.24 -11.14
CA HIS A 12 13.31 -5.16 -11.06
C HIS A 12 12.21 -4.67 -10.11
N LEU A 13 12.58 -4.17 -8.93
CA LEU A 13 11.62 -3.62 -7.97
C LEU A 13 10.92 -2.36 -8.49
N LYS A 14 11.61 -1.52 -9.27
CA LYS A 14 10.99 -0.37 -9.96
C LYS A 14 10.01 -0.78 -11.04
N ASP A 15 10.36 -1.80 -11.83
CA ASP A 15 9.46 -2.34 -12.84
C ASP A 15 8.21 -2.93 -12.18
N LEU A 16 8.39 -3.67 -11.07
CA LEU A 16 7.28 -4.17 -10.27
C LEU A 16 6.42 -3.03 -9.73
N LEU A 17 7.01 -2.00 -9.11
CA LEU A 17 6.29 -0.84 -8.60
C LEU A 17 5.47 -0.13 -9.69
N THR A 18 6.05 0.00 -10.89
CA THR A 18 5.37 0.59 -12.05
C THR A 18 4.20 -0.30 -12.52
N SER A 19 4.38 -1.62 -12.47
CA SER A 19 3.35 -2.60 -12.88
C SER A 19 2.17 -2.68 -11.91
N VAL A 20 2.41 -2.46 -10.61
CA VAL A 20 1.37 -2.38 -9.58
C VAL A 20 0.41 -1.23 -9.89
N GLY A 21 0.96 -0.10 -10.37
CA GLY A 21 0.22 1.05 -10.89
C GLY A 21 -0.58 1.79 -9.82
N GLY A 22 -0.51 3.13 -9.82
CA GLY A 22 -1.31 3.98 -8.94
C GLY A 22 -1.00 3.79 -7.45
N LEU A 23 -0.13 4.65 -6.92
CA LEU A 23 0.12 4.81 -5.49
C LEU A 23 -0.35 6.19 -5.03
N PRO A 24 -0.70 6.35 -3.74
CA PRO A 24 -0.73 5.31 -2.70
C PRO A 24 -1.97 4.40 -2.78
N TRP A 25 -1.90 3.29 -2.06
CA TRP A 25 -3.04 2.42 -1.75
C TRP A 25 -3.68 2.84 -0.43
N PHE A 26 -4.98 2.64 -0.31
CA PHE A 26 -5.79 3.02 0.85
C PHE A 26 -6.61 1.82 1.33
N LEU A 27 -6.50 1.48 2.61
CA LEU A 27 -7.33 0.48 3.27
C LEU A 27 -8.56 1.14 3.88
N SER A 28 -9.74 0.62 3.53
CA SER A 28 -11.02 0.94 4.14
C SER A 28 -11.50 -0.29 4.91
N ASP A 29 -11.75 -0.14 6.20
CA ASP A 29 -12.49 -1.11 7.01
C ASP A 29 -13.70 -0.38 7.62
N CYS A 30 -14.91 -0.70 7.15
CA CYS A 30 -16.12 -0.02 7.58
C CYS A 30 -17.34 -0.92 7.43
N GLU A 31 -18.17 -1.00 8.47
CA GLU A 31 -19.46 -1.74 8.46
C GLU A 31 -19.33 -3.22 8.02
N GLY A 32 -18.19 -3.86 8.29
CA GLY A 32 -17.91 -5.26 7.90
C GLY A 32 -17.40 -5.42 6.46
N ASP A 33 -17.23 -4.33 5.71
CA ASP A 33 -16.61 -4.34 4.39
C ASP A 33 -15.15 -3.87 4.49
N MET A 34 -14.21 -4.77 4.20
CA MET A 34 -12.79 -4.42 4.10
C MET A 34 -12.34 -4.35 2.64
N ARG A 35 -11.86 -3.17 2.23
CA ARG A 35 -11.49 -2.88 0.83
C ARG A 35 -10.16 -2.17 0.72
N ILE A 36 -9.34 -2.57 -0.25
CA ILE A 36 -8.13 -1.85 -0.63
C ILE A 36 -8.39 -1.12 -1.95
N TRP A 37 -8.22 0.19 -1.94
CA TRP A 37 -8.41 1.07 -3.08
C TRP A 37 -7.08 1.68 -3.53
N ARG A 38 -6.96 1.97 -4.82
CA ARG A 38 -6.04 3.03 -5.25
C ARG A 38 -6.59 4.35 -4.73
N GLU A 39 -5.76 5.12 -4.04
CA GLU A 39 -6.22 6.37 -3.47
C GLU A 39 -6.73 7.35 -4.53
N SER A 40 -6.11 7.33 -5.72
CA SER A 40 -6.53 8.15 -6.87
C SER A 40 -7.96 7.88 -7.35
N ALA A 41 -8.55 6.74 -6.97
CA ALA A 41 -9.94 6.41 -7.29
C ALA A 41 -10.94 7.00 -6.28
N LEU A 42 -10.47 7.37 -5.08
CA LEU A 42 -11.30 7.97 -4.04
C LEU A 42 -11.67 9.41 -4.44
N THR A 43 -12.84 9.83 -3.99
CA THR A 43 -13.35 11.18 -4.21
C THR A 43 -13.55 11.88 -2.88
N HIS A 44 -13.54 13.22 -2.88
CA HIS A 44 -13.75 14.02 -1.66
C HIS A 44 -12.82 13.65 -0.49
N VAL A 45 -11.57 13.30 -0.81
CA VAL A 45 -10.56 12.96 0.20
C VAL A 45 -10.26 14.19 1.08
N THR A 46 -10.40 14.01 2.38
CA THR A 46 -9.97 14.96 3.43
C THR A 46 -8.90 14.30 4.28
N ARG A 47 -7.85 15.05 4.59
CA ARG A 47 -6.70 14.57 5.35
C ARG A 47 -6.54 15.30 6.67
N GLY A 48 -6.08 14.57 7.69
CA GLY A 48 -5.71 15.08 8.99
C GLY A 48 -4.39 15.85 8.98
N GLU A 49 -3.92 16.25 10.16
CA GLU A 49 -2.66 17.01 10.33
C GLU A 49 -1.40 16.17 10.06
N ASP A 50 -1.48 14.86 10.25
CA ASP A 50 -0.46 13.87 9.93
C ASP A 50 -0.44 13.48 8.44
N GLY A 51 -1.47 13.89 7.70
CA GLY A 51 -1.65 13.56 6.30
C GLY A 51 -2.47 12.28 6.06
N ASP A 52 -2.97 11.61 7.08
CA ASP A 52 -3.81 10.42 6.93
C ASP A 52 -5.21 10.79 6.43
N ILE A 53 -5.87 9.86 5.73
CA ILE A 53 -7.23 10.08 5.23
C ILE A 53 -8.23 9.93 6.37
N GLU A 54 -8.83 11.04 6.78
CA GLU A 54 -9.90 11.06 7.80
C GLU A 54 -11.31 10.99 7.17
N GLY A 55 -11.41 11.25 5.86
CA GLY A 55 -12.68 11.22 5.16
C GLY A 55 -12.51 11.05 3.66
N TYR A 56 -13.42 10.31 3.05
CA TYR A 56 -13.43 10.04 1.62
C TYR A 56 -14.82 9.60 1.17
N ARG A 57 -15.00 9.47 -0.14
CA ARG A 57 -16.14 8.79 -0.74
C ARG A 57 -15.64 7.80 -1.78
N THR A 58 -16.19 6.59 -1.74
CA THR A 58 -15.98 5.62 -2.81
C THR A 58 -16.62 6.15 -4.10
N PRO A 59 -16.00 5.90 -5.26
CA PRO A 59 -16.56 6.33 -6.54
C PRO A 59 -17.84 5.56 -6.85
N GLY A 60 -18.85 6.23 -7.42
CA GLY A 60 -20.10 5.57 -7.84
C GLY A 60 -19.94 4.55 -8.98
N SER A 61 -18.80 4.60 -9.68
CA SER A 61 -18.33 3.59 -10.63
C SER A 61 -16.81 3.68 -10.72
N TYR A 62 -16.12 2.55 -10.76
CA TYR A 62 -14.65 2.51 -10.79
C TYR A 62 -14.12 1.62 -11.90
N GLN A 63 -12.89 1.91 -12.34
CA GLN A 63 -12.18 1.06 -13.29
C GLN A 63 -11.81 -0.26 -12.60
N ARG A 64 -11.64 -1.33 -13.39
CA ARG A 64 -11.31 -2.66 -12.84
C ARG A 64 -10.11 -2.65 -11.88
N ASN A 65 -9.16 -1.73 -12.05
CA ASN A 65 -7.92 -1.69 -11.28
C ASN A 65 -7.93 -0.66 -10.14
N ASP A 66 -9.06 0.02 -9.90
CA ASP A 66 -9.21 1.01 -8.84
C ASP A 66 -9.48 0.36 -7.49
N LEU A 67 -10.28 -0.71 -7.48
CA LEU A 67 -10.45 -1.61 -6.33
C LEU A 67 -9.44 -2.74 -6.47
N ILE A 68 -8.54 -2.85 -5.51
CA ILE A 68 -7.43 -3.82 -5.51
C ILE A 68 -7.88 -5.13 -4.87
N ALA A 69 -8.60 -5.04 -3.75
CA ALA A 69 -9.14 -6.19 -3.04
C ALA A 69 -10.40 -5.80 -2.26
N ASP A 70 -11.28 -6.79 -2.05
CA ASP A 70 -12.57 -6.65 -1.37
C ASP A 70 -12.82 -7.94 -0.58
N TRP A 71 -13.17 -7.78 0.69
CA TRP A 71 -13.47 -8.85 1.62
C TRP A 71 -14.69 -8.46 2.45
N ASP A 72 -15.69 -9.35 2.44
CA ASP A 72 -16.78 -9.31 3.40
C ASP A 72 -16.27 -9.98 4.69
N LEU A 73 -16.35 -9.28 5.81
CA LEU A 73 -15.98 -9.79 7.13
C LEU A 73 -17.22 -10.34 7.84
N ASP A 74 -17.03 -11.41 8.62
CA ASP A 74 -18.10 -12.02 9.42
C ASP A 74 -18.40 -11.16 10.66
N THR A 75 -17.38 -10.50 11.22
CA THR A 75 -17.53 -9.53 12.31
C THR A 75 -16.76 -8.24 12.03
N TRP A 76 -17.28 -7.11 12.50
CA TRP A 76 -16.58 -5.83 12.44
C TRP A 76 -15.70 -5.58 13.69
N ASP A 77 -16.07 -6.17 14.83
CA ASP A 77 -15.36 -5.94 16.09
C ASP A 77 -14.07 -6.78 16.16
N GLU A 78 -12.95 -6.11 16.45
CA GLU A 78 -11.64 -6.74 16.65
C GLU A 78 -11.68 -7.73 17.82
N GLY A 79 -11.11 -8.92 17.62
CA GLY A 79 -11.06 -9.98 18.63
C GLY A 79 -12.30 -10.86 18.71
N GLU A 80 -13.33 -10.62 17.88
CA GLU A 80 -14.50 -11.50 17.80
C GLU A 80 -14.31 -12.69 16.87
N ASP A 81 -13.49 -12.54 15.82
CA ASP A 81 -13.15 -13.61 14.87
C ASP A 81 -11.67 -13.58 14.48
N GLU A 82 -10.96 -14.68 14.74
CA GLU A 82 -9.51 -14.78 14.51
C GLU A 82 -9.15 -14.70 13.02
N ASP A 83 -10.01 -15.20 12.13
CA ASP A 83 -9.74 -15.17 10.69
C ASP A 83 -9.91 -13.74 10.13
N ASP A 84 -10.91 -13.00 10.61
CA ASP A 84 -11.11 -11.59 10.23
C ASP A 84 -9.99 -10.69 10.75
N ASP A 85 -9.50 -10.94 11.97
CA ASP A 85 -8.34 -10.23 12.51
C ASP A 85 -7.06 -10.54 11.73
N GLU A 86 -6.84 -11.80 11.32
CA GLU A 86 -5.72 -12.15 10.44
C GLU A 86 -5.84 -11.43 9.08
N ARG A 87 -7.06 -11.33 8.52
CA ARG A 87 -7.31 -10.60 7.27
C ARG A 87 -7.00 -9.11 7.42
N ARG A 88 -7.47 -8.45 8.49
CA ARG A 88 -7.17 -7.04 8.79
C ARG A 88 -5.67 -6.81 8.86
N HIS A 89 -4.99 -7.63 9.66
CA HIS A 89 -3.54 -7.52 9.85
C HIS A 89 -2.79 -7.69 8.52
N MET A 90 -3.17 -8.67 7.70
CA MET A 90 -2.55 -8.88 6.40
C MET A 90 -2.83 -7.74 5.43
N ALA A 91 -4.03 -7.17 5.43
CA ALA A 91 -4.39 -6.04 4.59
C ALA A 91 -3.59 -4.78 4.94
N GLU A 92 -3.45 -4.48 6.23
CA GLU A 92 -2.60 -3.39 6.75
C GLU A 92 -1.15 -3.56 6.28
N LEU A 93 -0.57 -4.74 6.51
CA LEU A 93 0.81 -5.04 6.11
C LEU A 93 1.03 -4.87 4.60
N ILE A 94 0.08 -5.31 3.77
CA ILE A 94 0.18 -5.17 2.31
C ILE A 94 0.18 -3.69 1.92
N VAL A 95 -0.75 -2.90 2.45
CA VAL A 95 -0.88 -1.47 2.13
C VAL A 95 0.36 -0.70 2.60
N GLU A 96 0.80 -0.91 3.83
CA GLU A 96 2.00 -0.28 4.37
C GLU A 96 3.25 -0.65 3.55
N ALA A 97 3.45 -1.93 3.27
CA ALA A 97 4.61 -2.40 2.52
C ALA A 97 4.65 -1.76 1.13
N VAL A 98 3.54 -1.79 0.39
CA VAL A 98 3.45 -1.24 -0.97
C VAL A 98 3.65 0.28 -0.97
N ASN A 99 3.08 1.00 0.00
CA ASN A 99 3.24 2.45 0.12
C ASN A 99 4.65 2.87 0.56
N ALA A 100 5.38 2.02 1.30
CA ALA A 100 6.76 2.27 1.72
C ALA A 100 7.79 2.02 0.61
N LEU A 101 7.49 1.15 -0.37
CA LEU A 101 8.42 0.77 -1.44
C LEU A 101 9.07 1.96 -2.19
N PRO A 102 8.35 3.03 -2.59
CA PRO A 102 8.96 4.17 -3.28
C PRO A 102 10.07 4.83 -2.47
N ALA A 103 9.85 5.05 -1.17
CA ALA A 103 10.83 5.67 -0.29
C ALA A 103 12.04 4.75 -0.05
N LEU A 104 11.78 3.45 0.18
CA LEU A 104 12.84 2.45 0.35
C LEU A 104 13.71 2.31 -0.91
N LEU A 105 13.10 2.35 -2.11
CA LEU A 105 13.83 2.33 -3.37
C LEU A 105 14.69 3.58 -3.54
N ALA A 106 14.18 4.76 -3.22
CA ALA A 106 14.95 6.00 -3.27
C ALA A 106 16.18 5.95 -2.35
N LEU A 107 16.04 5.39 -1.14
CA LEU A 107 17.15 5.19 -0.20
C LEU A 107 18.18 4.18 -0.73
N ALA A 108 17.74 3.08 -1.33
CA ALA A 108 18.63 2.08 -1.93
C ALA A 108 19.46 2.68 -3.07
N GLU A 109 18.86 3.52 -3.91
CA GLU A 109 19.55 4.21 -5.00
C GLU A 109 20.57 5.22 -4.47
N ALA A 110 20.20 6.00 -3.45
CA ALA A 110 21.13 6.95 -2.83
C ALA A 110 22.34 6.23 -2.23
N ALA A 111 22.13 5.07 -1.60
CA ALA A 111 23.20 4.26 -1.03
C ALA A 111 24.13 3.68 -2.11
N GLN A 112 23.59 3.21 -3.24
CA GLN A 112 24.40 2.74 -4.38
C GLN A 112 25.23 3.87 -4.99
N ALA A 113 24.62 5.04 -5.22
CA ALA A 113 25.31 6.19 -5.78
C ALA A 113 26.45 6.69 -4.87
N GLU A 114 26.32 6.55 -3.54
CA GLU A 114 27.38 6.89 -2.60
C GLU A 114 28.53 5.87 -2.63
N GLN A 115 28.23 4.57 -2.74
CA GLN A 115 29.26 3.54 -2.89
C GLN A 115 30.09 3.72 -4.16
N GLU A 116 29.48 4.10 -5.28
CA GLU A 116 30.18 4.36 -6.54
C GLU A 116 31.08 5.62 -6.49
N ARG A 117 30.85 6.53 -5.53
CA ARG A 117 31.66 7.75 -5.34
C ARG A 117 32.85 7.56 -4.40
N GLN A 118 32.88 6.47 -3.64
CA GLN A 118 33.99 6.16 -2.74
C GLN A 118 35.00 5.26 -3.48
N PRO A 119 36.21 5.76 -3.80
CA PRO A 119 37.21 5.06 -4.62
C PRO A 119 37.88 3.86 -3.91
#